data_AF-A0A6F8YKH0-F1
#
_entry.id   AF-A0A6F8YKH0-F1
#
_cell.length_a   1.000
_cell.length_b   1.000
_cell.length_c   1.000
_cell.angle_alpha   90.00
_cell.angle_beta   90.00
_cell.angle_gamma   90.00
#
_symmetry.space_group_name_H-M   'P 1'
#
loop_
_entity.id
_entity.type
_entity.pdbx_description
1 polymer ?
#
loop_
_entity_poly.entity_id
_entity_poly.type
_entity_poly.pdbx_seq_one_letter_code
_entity_poly.pdbx_strand_id
1 'polypeptide(L)'
;MPLAGVHGGGRCAPGLGRGTCSSGAAAAPAAGRAPWLRRPNGTWSASHGAWHYRLELPPDPCGRRQQLRRGGYRTHHDALAARDHAKALLRLAGGDPVAAAEVARLLQITRHRRPLPAADAVRHHLDARQAPASSTTLAVYLERWLAVRPVDENTRPGVTARAGAARGW
;
A
#
# COMPACT_ATOMS: atom_id res chain seq x y z
N MET A 1 -19.75 40.47 -22.54
CA MET A 1 -19.03 39.64 -23.53
C MET A 1 -18.10 40.59 -24.28
N PRO A 2 -16.76 40.42 -24.26
CA PRO A 2 -16.11 39.21 -24.77
C PRO A 2 -14.97 38.59 -23.91
N LEU A 3 -14.88 37.27 -24.08
CA LEU A 3 -13.70 36.39 -24.15
C LEU A 3 -12.73 36.27 -22.96
N ALA A 4 -12.96 35.17 -22.24
CA ALA A 4 -12.04 34.49 -21.35
C ALA A 4 -10.67 34.24 -22.01
N GLY A 5 -9.62 34.84 -21.44
CA GLY A 5 -8.25 34.40 -21.63
C GLY A 5 -8.02 33.10 -20.87
N VAL A 6 -8.18 31.96 -21.54
CA VAL A 6 -7.65 30.69 -21.06
C VAL A 6 -6.12 30.79 -21.12
N HIS A 7 -5.51 31.16 -20.00
CA HIS A 7 -4.08 30.92 -19.81
C HIS A 7 -3.88 29.40 -19.82
N GLY A 8 -3.33 28.90 -20.94
CA GLY A 8 -2.97 27.50 -21.11
C GLY A 8 -2.02 27.09 -19.97
N GLY A 9 -2.58 26.40 -18.98
CA GLY A 9 -1.81 25.74 -17.94
C GLY A 9 -0.89 24.73 -18.61
N GLY A 10 0.40 25.07 -18.71
CA GLY A 10 1.44 24.14 -19.14
C GLY A 10 1.46 22.95 -18.19
N ARG A 11 0.75 21.88 -18.56
CA ARG A 11 0.70 20.65 -17.79
C ARG A 11 1.96 19.84 -18.10
N CYS A 12 2.68 19.43 -17.06
CA CYS A 12 3.72 18.42 -17.18
C CYS A 12 3.09 17.12 -17.68
N ALA A 13 3.70 16.48 -18.68
CA ALA A 13 3.22 15.24 -19.28
C ALA A 13 3.06 14.12 -18.23
N PRO A 14 2.03 13.26 -18.33
CA PRO A 14 1.86 12.14 -17.42
C PRO A 14 2.84 11.00 -17.74
N GLY A 15 3.78 10.75 -16.84
CA GLY A 15 4.79 9.68 -16.92
C GLY A 15 5.79 9.85 -15.78
N LEU A 16 6.72 8.92 -15.59
CA LEU A 16 7.90 9.16 -14.74
C LEU A 16 8.61 10.40 -15.29
N GLY A 17 8.52 11.52 -14.59
CA GLY A 17 8.96 12.79 -15.14
C GLY A 17 9.50 13.72 -14.07
N ARG A 18 10.72 14.20 -14.27
CA ARG A 18 11.15 15.47 -13.68
C ARG A 18 10.50 16.56 -14.51
N GLY A 19 9.74 17.44 -13.87
CA GLY A 19 9.28 18.66 -14.55
C GLY A 19 10.47 19.57 -14.83
N THR A 20 11.17 19.37 -15.95
CA THR A 20 12.09 20.37 -16.49
C THR A 20 11.26 21.35 -17.31
N CYS A 21 11.20 22.60 -16.85
CA CYS A 21 10.57 23.68 -17.60
C CYS A 21 11.49 24.11 -18.75
N SER A 22 11.20 23.63 -19.97
CA SER A 22 11.62 24.30 -21.21
C SER A 22 10.41 25.04 -21.76
N SER A 23 10.49 26.38 -21.87
CA SER A 23 9.58 27.12 -22.74
C SER A 23 9.83 26.64 -24.18
N GLY A 24 8.77 26.27 -24.91
CA GLY A 24 8.88 25.79 -26.28
C GLY A 24 9.68 26.76 -27.17
N ALA A 25 10.41 26.16 -28.11
CA ALA A 25 11.35 26.76 -29.08
C ALA A 25 12.69 27.29 -28.49
N ALA A 26 13.69 26.40 -28.47
CA ALA A 26 15.13 26.70 -28.54
C ALA A 26 15.69 27.82 -27.65
N ALA A 27 15.32 27.89 -26.37
CA ALA A 27 15.89 28.86 -25.44
C ALA A 27 16.50 28.19 -24.19
N ALA A 28 17.68 28.67 -23.82
CA ALA A 28 18.40 28.43 -22.56
C ALA A 28 17.44 28.42 -21.35
N PRO A 29 17.77 27.73 -20.23
CA PRO A 29 16.85 27.59 -19.09
C PRO A 29 16.44 28.98 -18.59
N ALA A 30 15.18 29.35 -18.86
CA ALA A 30 14.60 30.61 -18.42
C ALA A 30 14.34 30.55 -16.91
N ALA A 31 15.41 30.72 -16.13
CA ALA A 31 15.39 30.70 -14.67
C ALA A 31 14.61 31.86 -14.02
N GLY A 32 13.90 32.70 -14.80
CA GLY A 32 13.27 33.93 -14.31
C GLY A 32 11.87 34.28 -14.83
N ARG A 33 11.26 33.54 -15.77
CA ARG A 33 10.01 33.99 -16.43
C ARG A 33 8.79 33.10 -16.23
N ALA A 34 8.86 32.12 -15.34
CA ALA A 34 7.74 31.23 -15.04
C ALA A 34 7.18 31.55 -13.64
N PRO A 35 6.02 32.24 -13.54
CA PRO A 35 5.40 32.58 -12.26
C PRO A 35 5.15 31.35 -11.36
N TRP A 36 4.96 30.16 -11.95
CA TRP A 36 4.72 28.91 -11.24
C TRP A 36 5.97 28.31 -10.56
N LEU A 37 7.19 28.73 -10.95
CA LEU A 37 8.43 28.32 -10.27
C LEU A 37 8.58 28.99 -8.90
N ARG A 38 7.91 30.13 -8.73
CA ARG A 38 7.97 30.98 -7.54
C ARG A 38 6.66 30.84 -6.78
N ARG A 39 6.72 30.86 -5.45
CA ARG A 39 5.54 31.05 -4.62
C ARG A 39 5.08 32.52 -4.74
N PRO A 40 3.84 32.86 -4.33
CA PRO A 40 3.37 34.25 -4.32
C PRO A 40 4.28 35.23 -3.57
N ASN A 41 5.05 34.72 -2.60
CA ASN A 41 6.04 35.47 -1.82
C ASN A 41 7.44 35.56 -2.50
N GLY A 42 7.59 35.20 -3.77
CA GLY A 42 8.86 35.28 -4.51
C GLY A 42 9.90 34.20 -4.19
N THR A 43 9.64 33.32 -3.21
CA THR A 43 10.56 32.20 -2.88
C THR A 43 10.44 31.05 -3.88
N TRP A 44 11.50 30.26 -4.03
CA TRP A 44 11.49 29.07 -4.89
C TRP A 44 10.50 28.02 -4.36
N SER A 45 9.67 27.45 -5.24
CA SER A 45 8.81 26.34 -4.87
C SER A 45 9.62 25.05 -4.73
N ALA A 46 9.79 24.54 -3.51
CA ALA A 46 10.44 23.25 -3.26
C ALA A 46 9.75 22.04 -3.94
N SER A 47 8.52 22.22 -4.43
CA SER A 47 7.80 21.22 -5.21
C SER A 47 8.31 21.14 -6.66
N HIS A 48 9.00 22.17 -7.15
CA HIS A 48 9.54 22.21 -8.50
C HIS A 48 10.86 21.43 -8.60
N GLY A 49 10.93 20.49 -9.55
CA GLY A 49 12.11 19.66 -9.82
C GLY A 49 12.16 18.32 -9.06
N ALA A 50 11.17 18.04 -8.20
CA ALA A 50 11.03 16.73 -7.57
C ALA A 50 10.54 15.68 -8.55
N TRP A 51 11.06 14.45 -8.43
CA TRP A 51 10.60 13.32 -9.20
C TRP A 51 9.29 12.78 -8.63
N HIS A 52 8.43 12.32 -9.53
CA HIS A 52 7.16 11.69 -9.22
C HIS A 52 6.95 10.48 -10.11
N TYR A 53 6.16 9.54 -9.63
CA TYR A 53 5.70 8.39 -10.42
C TYR A 53 4.20 8.24 -10.29
N ARG A 54 3.63 7.60 -11.32
CA ARG A 54 2.24 7.15 -11.37
C ARG A 54 2.24 5.65 -11.60
N LEU A 55 1.42 4.94 -10.85
CA LEU A 55 1.20 3.51 -11.00
C LEU A 55 -0.31 3.26 -11.01
N GLU A 56 -0.77 2.45 -11.97
CA GLU A 56 -2.14 1.96 -11.99
C GLU A 56 -2.28 0.85 -10.94
N LEU A 57 -3.32 0.93 -10.13
CA LEU A 57 -3.62 -0.07 -9.11
C LEU A 57 -4.75 -1.00 -9.59
N PRO A 58 -4.84 -2.22 -9.02
CA PRO A 58 -6.03 -3.05 -9.14
C PRO A 58 -7.31 -2.26 -8.85
N PRO A 59 -8.44 -2.61 -9.49
CA PRO A 59 -9.71 -1.95 -9.20
C PRO A 59 -10.16 -2.23 -7.75
N ASP A 60 -10.92 -1.30 -7.20
CA ASP A 60 -11.61 -1.49 -5.91
C ASP A 60 -12.61 -2.67 -6.00
N PRO A 61 -13.13 -3.22 -4.88
CA PRO A 61 -14.25 -4.16 -4.92
C PRO A 61 -15.50 -3.60 -5.63
N CYS A 62 -15.63 -2.27 -5.70
CA CYS A 62 -16.68 -1.59 -6.48
C CYS A 62 -16.33 -1.43 -7.99
N GLY A 63 -15.24 -2.03 -8.47
CA GLY A 63 -14.82 -1.99 -9.88
C GLY A 63 -14.21 -0.66 -10.35
N ARG A 64 -14.00 0.30 -9.46
CA ARG A 64 -13.46 1.62 -9.83
C ARG A 64 -11.95 1.53 -10.10
N ARG A 65 -11.52 2.15 -11.20
CA ARG A 65 -10.10 2.29 -11.55
C ARG A 65 -9.38 3.18 -10.53
N GLN A 66 -8.23 2.74 -10.05
CA GLN A 66 -7.46 3.43 -9.02
C GLN A 66 -6.04 3.77 -9.50
N GLN A 67 -5.54 4.94 -9.11
CA GLN A 67 -4.19 5.41 -9.46
C GLN A 67 -3.41 5.78 -8.21
N LEU A 68 -2.21 5.22 -8.06
CA LEU A 68 -1.23 5.67 -7.09
C LEU A 68 -0.37 6.76 -7.72
N ARG A 69 -0.36 7.94 -7.09
CA ARG A 69 0.56 9.04 -7.45
C ARG A 69 1.45 9.34 -6.26
N ARG A 70 2.76 9.30 -6.42
CA ARG A 70 3.71 9.67 -5.35
C ARG A 70 4.83 10.54 -5.90
N GLY A 71 5.36 11.43 -5.08
CA GLY A 71 6.42 12.35 -5.48
C GLY A 71 7.16 12.94 -4.29
N GLY A 72 8.08 13.85 -4.57
CA GLY A 72 9.01 14.39 -3.57
C GLY A 72 10.36 13.67 -3.55
N TYR A 73 10.66 12.86 -4.57
CA TYR A 73 11.94 12.18 -4.71
C TYR A 73 13.00 13.14 -5.25
N ARG A 74 14.22 13.04 -4.73
CA ARG A 74 15.35 13.89 -5.14
C ARG A 74 15.94 13.43 -6.46
N THR A 75 16.03 12.12 -6.67
CA THR A 75 16.58 11.53 -7.90
C THR A 75 15.54 10.71 -8.67
N HIS A 76 15.82 10.51 -9.97
CA HIS A 76 15.04 9.60 -10.81
C HIS A 76 15.08 8.17 -10.28
N HIS A 77 16.26 7.75 -9.83
CA HIS A 77 16.47 6.41 -9.31
C HIS A 77 15.61 6.18 -8.07
N ASP A 78 15.55 7.12 -7.12
CA ASP A 78 14.70 6.96 -5.93
C ASP A 78 13.22 6.79 -6.30
N ALA A 79 12.74 7.53 -7.31
CA ALA A 79 11.38 7.41 -7.80
C ALA A 79 11.12 6.06 -8.49
N LEU A 80 12.09 5.55 -9.27
CA LEU A 80 12.03 4.23 -9.88
C LEU A 80 12.02 3.12 -8.82
N ALA A 81 12.95 3.17 -7.87
CA ALA A 81 13.05 2.19 -6.79
C ALA A 81 11.75 2.14 -5.96
N ALA A 82 11.18 3.30 -5.63
CA ALA A 82 9.90 3.36 -4.93
C ALA A 82 8.73 2.82 -5.76
N ARG A 83 8.70 3.09 -7.07
CA ARG A 83 7.70 2.51 -7.99
C ARG A 83 7.84 0.99 -8.05
N ASP A 84 9.06 0.49 -8.15
CA ASP A 84 9.32 -0.94 -8.31
C ASP A 84 9.10 -1.70 -7.01
N HIS A 85 9.34 -1.07 -5.85
CA HIS A 85 8.90 -1.55 -4.55
C HIS A 85 7.36 -1.65 -4.47
N ALA A 86 6.63 -0.61 -4.90
CA ALA A 86 5.16 -0.67 -4.94
C ALA A 86 4.64 -1.80 -5.84
N LYS A 87 5.29 -2.05 -6.99
CA LYS A 87 4.97 -3.20 -7.84
C LYS A 87 5.28 -4.53 -7.15
N ALA A 88 6.39 -4.62 -6.42
CA ALA A 88 6.74 -5.82 -5.66
C ALA A 88 5.70 -6.16 -4.58
N LEU A 89 5.20 -5.15 -3.87
CA LEU A 89 4.11 -5.32 -2.90
C LEU A 89 2.84 -5.86 -3.57
N LEU A 90 2.46 -5.33 -4.74
CA LEU A 90 1.29 -5.84 -5.47
C LEU A 90 1.47 -7.30 -5.93
N ARG A 91 2.69 -7.73 -6.24
CA ARG A 91 2.98 -9.14 -6.59
C ARG A 91 2.79 -10.10 -5.41
N LEU A 92 2.89 -9.62 -4.17
CA LEU A 92 2.66 -10.46 -2.98
C LEU A 92 1.23 -11.02 -2.92
N ALA A 93 0.26 -10.37 -3.57
CA ALA A 93 -1.11 -10.85 -3.64
C ALA A 93 -1.27 -12.14 -4.48
N GLY A 94 -0.24 -12.60 -5.19
CA GLY A 94 -0.25 -13.92 -5.84
C GLY A 94 -1.32 -14.12 -6.94
N GLY A 95 -2.01 -13.07 -7.37
CA GLY A 95 -3.12 -13.14 -8.32
C GLY A 95 -4.51 -13.17 -7.68
N ASP A 96 -4.62 -13.19 -6.35
CA ASP A 96 -5.91 -13.02 -5.67
C ASP A 96 -6.39 -11.57 -5.79
N PRO A 97 -7.54 -11.31 -6.44
CA PRO A 97 -8.08 -9.95 -6.60
C PRO A 97 -8.42 -9.28 -5.27
N VAL A 98 -8.81 -10.05 -4.24
CA VAL A 98 -9.15 -9.50 -2.92
C VAL A 98 -7.89 -9.03 -2.20
N ALA A 99 -6.86 -9.88 -2.11
CA ALA A 99 -5.56 -9.50 -1.59
C ALA A 99 -4.94 -8.32 -2.37
N ALA A 100 -5.09 -8.30 -3.70
CA ALA A 100 -4.58 -7.22 -4.54
C ALA A 100 -5.27 -5.88 -4.26
N ALA A 101 -6.60 -5.87 -4.08
CA ALA A 101 -7.37 -4.68 -3.71
C ALA A 101 -7.00 -4.18 -2.30
N GLU A 102 -6.72 -5.09 -1.36
CA GLU A 102 -6.27 -4.73 -0.02
C GLU A 102 -4.89 -4.07 -0.03
N VAL A 103 -3.92 -4.66 -0.73
CA VAL A 103 -2.60 -4.06 -0.91
C VAL A 103 -2.73 -2.70 -1.60
N ALA A 104 -3.57 -2.58 -2.63
CA ALA A 104 -3.85 -1.31 -3.30
C ALA A 104 -4.42 -0.25 -2.34
N ARG A 105 -5.32 -0.63 -1.44
CA ARG A 105 -5.88 0.24 -0.40
C ARG A 105 -4.82 0.69 0.60
N LEU A 106 -3.98 -0.23 1.06
CA LEU A 106 -2.85 0.06 1.96
C LEU A 106 -1.83 1.02 1.31
N LEU A 107 -1.55 0.86 0.02
CA LEU A 107 -0.72 1.79 -0.75
C LEU A 107 -1.32 3.20 -0.84
N GLN A 108 -2.65 3.31 -0.95
CA GLN A 108 -3.35 4.60 -1.02
C GLN A 108 -3.41 5.35 0.31
N ILE A 109 -3.62 4.63 1.41
CA ILE A 109 -3.67 5.22 2.77
C ILE A 109 -2.28 5.68 3.21
N THR A 110 -1.21 5.05 2.69
CA THR A 110 0.17 5.43 3.00
C THR A 110 0.48 6.83 2.46
N ARG A 111 0.69 7.79 3.38
CA ARG A 111 1.00 9.20 3.05
C ARG A 111 2.15 9.32 2.04
N HIS A 112 2.00 10.21 1.05
CA HIS A 112 2.95 10.40 -0.07
C HIS A 112 4.43 10.57 0.30
N ARG A 113 4.76 11.06 1.51
CA ARG A 113 6.15 11.27 1.99
C ARG A 113 6.63 10.23 3.01
N ARG A 114 5.80 9.25 3.37
CA ARG A 114 6.20 8.16 4.28
C ARG A 114 6.76 6.97 3.50
N PRO A 115 7.79 6.28 3.98
CA PRO A 115 8.25 5.07 3.31
C PRO A 115 7.08 4.11 3.10
N LEU A 116 7.09 3.41 1.96
CA LEU A 116 6.17 2.30 1.76
C LEU A 116 6.47 1.21 2.80
N PRO A 117 5.45 0.45 3.24
CA PRO A 117 5.68 -0.65 4.16
C PRO A 117 6.64 -1.68 3.57
N ALA A 118 7.37 -2.36 4.45
CA ALA A 118 8.27 -3.45 4.06
C ALA A 118 7.46 -4.62 3.49
N ALA A 119 8.09 -5.38 2.57
CA ALA A 119 7.45 -6.53 1.94
C ALA A 119 7.03 -7.58 2.97
N ASP A 120 7.87 -7.84 3.98
CA ASP A 120 7.56 -8.81 5.04
C ASP A 120 6.39 -8.37 5.92
N ALA A 121 6.25 -7.07 6.17
CA ALA A 121 5.11 -6.54 6.92
C ALA A 121 3.79 -6.75 6.14
N VAL A 122 3.82 -6.56 4.81
CA VAL A 122 2.65 -6.81 3.95
C VAL A 122 2.37 -8.31 3.85
N ARG A 123 3.41 -9.16 3.74
CA ARG A 123 3.25 -10.62 3.73
C ARG A 123 2.63 -11.11 5.04
N HIS A 124 3.17 -10.70 6.18
CA HIS A 124 2.62 -11.04 7.48
C HIS A 124 1.16 -10.60 7.64
N HIS A 125 0.82 -9.41 7.14
CA HIS A 125 -0.57 -8.92 7.13
C HIS A 125 -1.50 -9.82 6.29
N LEU A 126 -1.05 -10.25 5.10
CA LEU A 126 -1.83 -11.16 4.23
C LEU A 126 -1.95 -12.56 4.83
N ASP A 127 -0.89 -13.07 5.46
CA ASP A 127 -0.86 -14.38 6.11
C ASP A 127 -1.75 -14.42 7.35
N ALA A 128 -1.71 -13.36 8.18
CA ALA A 128 -2.54 -13.25 9.38
C ALA A 128 -4.06 -13.22 9.08
N ARG A 129 -4.43 -12.90 7.83
CA ARG A 129 -5.83 -12.82 7.36
C ARG A 129 -6.29 -14.10 6.69
N GLN A 130 -5.37 -14.89 6.14
CA GLN A 130 -5.68 -16.26 5.76
C GLN A 130 -5.92 -17.04 7.04
N ALA A 131 -7.18 -17.40 7.31
CA ALA A 131 -7.50 -18.26 8.42
C ALA A 131 -6.60 -19.51 8.34
N PRO A 132 -5.96 -19.93 9.45
CA PRO A 132 -5.10 -21.10 9.40
C PRO A 132 -5.92 -22.28 8.89
N ALA A 133 -5.54 -22.81 7.72
CA ALA A 133 -6.19 -23.98 7.12
C ALA A 133 -6.08 -25.23 8.01
N SER A 134 -5.27 -25.19 9.07
CA SER A 134 -5.26 -26.17 10.15
C SER A 134 -6.49 -25.98 11.05
N SER A 135 -7.60 -26.57 10.63
CA SER A 135 -8.86 -26.69 11.39
C SER A 135 -8.76 -27.64 12.59
N THR A 136 -7.61 -27.72 13.27
CA THR A 136 -7.64 -28.25 14.63
C THR A 136 -8.23 -27.16 15.50
N THR A 137 -9.49 -27.32 15.89
CA THR A 137 -10.10 -26.46 16.88
C THR A 137 -9.31 -26.57 18.18
N LEU A 138 -9.34 -25.51 19.00
CA LEU A 138 -8.73 -25.54 20.33
C LEU A 138 -9.23 -26.75 21.14
N ALA A 139 -10.50 -27.15 20.97
CA ALA A 139 -11.08 -28.34 21.59
C ALA A 139 -10.37 -29.64 21.15
N VAL A 140 -10.23 -29.87 19.85
CA VAL A 140 -9.53 -31.05 19.29
C VAL A 140 -8.07 -31.08 19.72
N TYR A 141 -7.42 -29.92 19.79
CA TYR A 141 -6.05 -29.80 20.31
C TYR A 141 -5.97 -30.18 21.79
N LEU A 142 -6.85 -29.62 22.63
CA LEU A 142 -6.87 -29.87 24.07
C LEU A 142 -7.18 -31.34 24.38
N GLU A 143 -8.10 -31.97 23.66
CA GLU A 143 -8.40 -33.39 23.82
C GLU A 143 -7.17 -34.25 23.50
N ARG A 144 -6.51 -33.99 22.37
CA ARG A 144 -5.29 -34.70 22.00
C ARG A 144 -4.16 -34.47 22.99
N TRP A 145 -4.02 -33.26 23.51
CA TRP A 145 -3.00 -32.90 24.50
C TRP A 145 -3.26 -33.56 25.87
N LEU A 146 -4.51 -33.57 26.32
CA LEU A 146 -4.90 -34.24 27.56
C LEU A 146 -4.71 -35.76 27.48
N ALA A 147 -4.94 -36.37 26.30
CA ALA A 147 -4.79 -37.81 26.10
C ALA A 147 -3.35 -38.34 26.31
N VAL A 148 -2.33 -37.49 26.09
CA VAL A 148 -0.91 -37.87 26.24
C VAL A 148 -0.28 -37.38 27.55
N ARG A 149 -1.01 -36.59 28.36
CA ARG A 149 -0.46 -35.99 29.56
C ARG A 149 -0.82 -36.82 30.80
N PRO A 150 0.14 -37.19 31.66
CA PRO A 150 -0.18 -37.82 32.92
C PRO A 150 -0.93 -36.83 33.80
N VAL A 151 -2.21 -37.12 34.06
CA VAL A 151 -3.03 -36.38 35.02
C VAL A 151 -2.73 -36.93 36.41
N ASP A 152 -2.42 -36.02 37.34
CA ASP A 152 -2.22 -36.34 38.76
C ASP A 152 -3.46 -37.00 39.36
N GLU A 153 -3.27 -37.95 40.27
CA GLU A 153 -4.33 -38.76 40.88
C GLU A 153 -5.45 -37.89 41.50
N ASN A 154 -5.06 -36.77 42.12
CA ASN A 154 -5.97 -35.88 42.81
C ASN A 154 -6.83 -35.03 41.85
N THR A 155 -6.44 -34.94 40.58
CA THR A 155 -7.13 -34.15 39.54
C THR A 155 -8.03 -35.03 38.65
N ARG A 156 -7.85 -36.36 38.67
CA ARG A 156 -8.63 -37.30 37.84
C ARG A 156 -10.15 -37.28 38.09
N PRO A 157 -10.65 -37.17 39.34
CA PRO A 157 -12.11 -37.21 39.59
C PRO A 157 -12.88 -36.09 38.89
N GLY A 158 -12.28 -34.89 38.75
CA GLY A 158 -12.93 -33.74 38.11
C GLY A 158 -12.96 -33.79 36.58
N VAL A 159 -11.99 -34.46 35.95
CA VAL A 159 -11.89 -34.55 34.48
C VAL A 159 -12.82 -35.63 33.91
N THR A 160 -12.90 -36.79 34.57
CA THR A 160 -13.72 -37.93 34.11
C THR A 160 -15.23 -37.67 34.29
N ALA A 161 -15.63 -36.97 35.35
CA ALA A 161 -17.01 -36.58 35.59
C ALA A 161 -17.61 -35.70 34.46
N ARG A 162 -16.78 -34.86 33.82
CA ARG A 162 -17.22 -33.94 32.77
C ARG A 162 -17.30 -34.58 31.38
N ALA A 163 -16.53 -35.65 31.13
CA ALA A 163 -16.55 -36.38 29.85
C ALA A 163 -17.80 -37.29 29.69
N GLY A 164 -18.46 -37.67 30.80
CA GLY A 164 -19.72 -38.43 30.78
C GLY A 164 -20.95 -37.58 30.45
N ALA A 165 -20.95 -36.29 30.82
CA ALA A 165 -22.11 -35.40 30.66
C ALA A 165 -22.32 -34.86 29.23
N ALA A 166 -21.30 -34.92 28.36
CA ALA A 166 -21.36 -34.36 27.01
C ALA A 166 -21.92 -35.32 25.93
N ARG A 167 -22.32 -36.55 26.28
CA ARG A 167 -22.83 -37.58 25.35
C ARG A 167 -24.33 -37.86 25.48
N GLY A 168 -25.10 -36.86 25.94
CA GLY A 168 -26.54 -36.99 26.12
C GLY A 168 -27.25 -35.66 25.90
N TRP A 169 -27.23 -35.19 24.65
CA TRP A 169 -28.20 -34.25 24.06
C TRP A 169 -28.36 -34.64 22.58
#